data_AF-A0A7J2VTF6-F1
#
_entry.id   AF-A0A7J2VTF6-F1
#
_cell.length_a   1.000
_cell.length_b   1.000
_cell.length_c   1.000
_cell.angle_alpha   90.00
_cell.angle_beta   90.00
_cell.angle_gamma   90.00
#
_symmetry.space_group_name_H-M   'P 1'
#
loop_
_entity.id
_entity.type
_entity.pdbx_description
1 polymer ?
#
loop_
_entity_poly.entity_id
_entity_poly.type
_entity_poly.pdbx_seq_one_letter_code
_entity_poly.pdbx_strand_id
1 'polypeptide(L)'
;MKALALEYIVQWIILLTVAMVIISMVIYFSDDIKRFIKRQTEDSIVQPREIRKQNFMSGEILTYAYSCWDKTGEKYREDVVCFYLFGNFTNVDKDWVFNQFSERYPDGKPRIDLTNFNTSKEYAKIRFRWVDLAIVVEN
;
A
#
# COMPACT_ATOMS: atom_id res chain seq x y z
N MET A 1 51.53 -13.99 -44.67
CA MET A 1 51.12 -13.62 -43.29
C MET A 1 50.37 -12.28 -43.25
N LYS A 2 49.26 -12.13 -43.99
CA LYS A 2 48.36 -10.95 -43.91
C LYS A 2 46.88 -11.34 -43.76
N ALA A 3 46.53 -12.60 -44.03
CA ALA A 3 45.17 -13.13 -43.89
C ALA A 3 44.76 -13.39 -42.42
N LEU A 4 45.69 -13.84 -41.56
CA LEU A 4 45.39 -14.14 -40.14
C LEU A 4 45.09 -12.90 -39.29
N ALA A 5 45.62 -11.72 -39.66
CA ALA A 5 45.38 -10.50 -38.90
C ALA A 5 43.97 -9.91 -39.16
N LEU A 6 43.46 -10.09 -40.39
CA LEU A 6 42.13 -9.59 -40.77
C LEU A 6 41.02 -10.39 -40.08
N GLU A 7 41.14 -11.71 -40.03
CA GLU A 7 40.17 -12.58 -39.35
C GLU A 7 40.08 -12.27 -37.85
N TYR A 8 41.23 -12.02 -37.20
CA TYR A 8 41.27 -11.67 -35.79
C TYR A 8 40.56 -10.33 -35.53
N ILE A 9 40.82 -9.31 -36.36
CA ILE A 9 40.18 -7.99 -36.21
C ILE A 9 38.67 -8.08 -36.41
N VAL A 10 38.21 -8.84 -37.41
CA VAL A 10 36.77 -9.04 -37.67
C VAL A 10 36.10 -9.75 -36.49
N GLN A 11 36.75 -10.76 -35.90
CA GLN A 11 36.23 -11.47 -34.73
C GLN A 11 36.05 -10.55 -33.52
N TRP A 12 37.00 -9.64 -33.26
CA TRP A 12 36.88 -8.66 -32.18
C TRP A 12 35.75 -7.65 -32.40
N ILE A 13 35.54 -7.21 -33.64
CA ILE A 13 34.45 -6.28 -33.98
C ILE A 13 33.08 -6.96 -33.76
N ILE A 14 32.93 -8.21 -34.17
CA ILE A 14 31.70 -8.98 -33.95
C ILE A 14 31.46 -9.18 -32.44
N LEU A 15 32.52 -9.50 -31.68
CA LEU A 15 32.39 -9.73 -30.24
C LEU A 15 32.00 -8.44 -29.48
N LEU A 16 32.56 -7.29 -29.86
CA LEU A 16 32.20 -5.99 -29.28
C LEU A 16 30.78 -5.56 -29.63
N THR A 17 30.35 -5.77 -30.88
CA THR A 17 28.99 -5.42 -31.31
C THR A 17 27.95 -6.26 -30.58
N VAL A 18 28.17 -7.58 -30.45
CA VAL A 18 27.28 -8.47 -29.68
C VAL A 18 27.21 -8.05 -28.21
N ALA A 19 28.36 -7.73 -27.59
CA ALA A 19 28.38 -7.24 -26.21
C ALA A 19 27.58 -5.93 -26.04
N MET A 20 27.69 -5.00 -26.99
CA MET A 20 26.96 -3.73 -26.96
C MET A 20 25.44 -3.92 -27.09
N VAL A 21 25.01 -4.85 -27.94
CA VAL A 21 23.59 -5.20 -28.10
C VAL A 21 23.03 -5.81 -26.81
N ILE A 22 23.76 -6.72 -26.17
CA ILE A 22 23.33 -7.34 -24.90
C ILE A 22 23.24 -6.28 -23.80
N ILE A 23 24.23 -5.41 -23.67
CA ILE A 23 24.23 -4.32 -22.67
C ILE A 23 23.04 -3.38 -22.91
N SER A 24 22.81 -2.97 -24.16
CA SER A 24 21.68 -2.10 -24.53
C SER A 24 20.33 -2.75 -24.21
N MET A 25 20.19 -4.05 -24.50
CA MET A 25 18.98 -4.82 -24.18
C MET A 25 18.75 -4.89 -22.67
N VAL A 26 19.79 -5.15 -21.87
CA VAL A 26 19.69 -5.18 -20.39
C VAL A 26 19.32 -3.80 -19.83
N ILE A 27 19.90 -2.71 -20.34
CA ILE A 27 19.57 -1.34 -19.91
C ILE A 27 18.11 -1.01 -20.25
N TYR A 28 17.67 -1.33 -21.47
CA TYR A 28 16.30 -1.11 -21.91
C TYR A 28 15.28 -1.85 -21.03
N PHE A 29 15.51 -3.14 -20.78
CA PHE A 29 14.65 -3.91 -19.87
C PHE A 29 14.74 -3.42 -18.42
N SER A 30 15.91 -2.98 -17.95
CA SER A 30 16.06 -2.41 -16.60
C SER A 30 15.21 -1.16 -16.42
N ASP A 31 15.17 -0.27 -17.39
CA ASP A 31 14.38 0.96 -17.30
C ASP A 31 12.87 0.70 -17.41
N ASP A 32 12.44 -0.24 -18.24
CA ASP A 32 11.04 -0.64 -18.33
C ASP A 32 10.57 -1.42 -17.10
N ILE A 33 11.39 -2.31 -16.54
CA ILE A 33 11.10 -3.01 -15.29
C ILE A 33 11.05 -2.00 -14.13
N LYS A 34 11.99 -1.05 -14.06
CA LYS A 34 11.94 0.01 -13.05
C LYS A 34 10.70 0.86 -13.20
N ARG A 35 10.27 1.22 -14.41
CA ARG A 35 9.03 1.98 -14.63
C ARG A 35 7.79 1.16 -14.31
N PHE A 36 7.79 -0.14 -14.59
CA PHE A 36 6.69 -1.04 -14.27
C PHE A 36 6.55 -1.25 -12.77
N ILE A 37 7.66 -1.54 -12.06
CA ILE A 37 7.70 -1.62 -10.60
C ILE A 37 7.32 -0.28 -9.99
N LYS A 38 7.89 0.83 -10.46
CA LYS A 38 7.58 2.16 -9.95
C LYS A 38 6.11 2.54 -10.15
N ARG A 39 5.48 2.19 -11.28
CA ARG A 39 4.04 2.40 -11.50
C ARG A 39 3.15 1.50 -10.64
N GLN A 40 3.52 0.22 -10.46
CA GLN A 40 2.81 -0.65 -9.51
C GLN A 40 2.96 -0.19 -8.06
N THR A 41 4.08 0.43 -7.70
CA THR A 41 4.32 0.94 -6.35
C THR A 41 3.73 2.35 -6.16
N GLU A 42 3.76 3.26 -7.13
CA GLU A 42 3.27 4.65 -6.97
C GLU A 42 1.75 4.79 -7.11
N ASP A 43 1.06 3.97 -7.91
CA ASP A 43 -0.38 4.12 -8.15
C ASP A 43 -1.27 3.56 -7.02
N SER A 44 -0.70 2.86 -6.03
CA SER A 44 -1.48 2.23 -4.95
C SER A 44 -0.99 2.52 -3.53
N ILE A 45 0.02 3.34 -3.28
CA ILE A 45 0.36 3.64 -1.88
C ILE A 45 -0.69 4.58 -1.29
N VAL A 46 -1.68 4.03 -0.58
CA VAL A 46 -2.53 4.82 0.31
C VAL A 46 -1.61 5.43 1.36
N GLN A 47 -1.26 6.70 1.18
CA GLN A 47 -0.42 7.42 2.13
C GLN A 47 -1.21 7.61 3.44
N PRO A 48 -0.66 7.20 4.59
CA PRO A 48 -1.32 7.41 5.87
C PRO A 48 -1.52 8.90 6.11
N ARG A 49 -2.74 9.30 6.49
CA ARG A 49 -3.01 10.69 6.89
C ARG A 49 -2.99 10.83 8.40
N GLU A 50 -2.22 11.79 8.90
CA GLU A 50 -2.28 12.20 10.31
C GLU A 50 -3.45 13.16 10.53
N ILE A 51 -4.31 12.84 11.50
CA ILE A 51 -5.40 13.68 11.97
C ILE A 51 -5.17 13.96 13.44
N ARG A 52 -5.05 15.24 13.79
CA ARG A 52 -4.88 15.69 15.17
C ARG A 52 -6.13 16.46 15.60
N LYS A 53 -6.76 16.03 16.69
CA LYS A 53 -7.96 16.66 17.23
C LYS A 53 -7.96 16.55 18.76
N GLN A 54 -8.64 17.46 19.45
CA GLN A 54 -8.74 17.36 20.91
C GLN A 54 -9.58 16.15 21.33
N ASN A 55 -10.76 15.97 20.74
CA ASN A 55 -11.67 14.87 21.05
C ASN A 55 -12.22 14.26 19.75
N PHE A 56 -12.26 12.94 19.69
CA PHE A 56 -12.91 12.16 18.64
C PHE A 56 -14.27 11.64 19.11
N MET A 57 -15.25 11.67 18.21
CA MET A 57 -16.56 11.06 18.41
C MET A 57 -16.66 9.73 17.66
N SER A 58 -17.56 8.84 18.10
CA SER A 58 -17.83 7.55 17.44
C SER A 58 -18.10 7.68 15.94
N GLY A 59 -18.89 8.67 15.54
CA GLY A 59 -19.20 8.93 14.13
C GLY A 59 -17.97 9.32 13.28
N GLU A 60 -16.95 9.91 13.89
CA GLU A 60 -15.70 10.25 13.20
C GLU A 60 -14.86 9.00 12.94
N ILE A 61 -14.75 8.11 13.93
CA ILE A 61 -14.07 6.82 13.77
C ILE A 61 -14.73 6.02 12.65
N LEU A 62 -16.06 5.99 12.64
CA LEU A 62 -16.85 5.35 11.59
C LEU A 62 -16.56 5.95 10.20
N THR A 63 -16.53 7.28 10.11
CA THR A 63 -16.24 8.00 8.86
C THR A 63 -14.85 7.68 8.34
N TYR A 64 -13.84 7.65 9.21
CA TYR A 64 -12.48 7.28 8.81
C TYR A 64 -12.35 5.80 8.44
N ALA A 65 -13.08 4.92 9.13
CA ALA A 65 -13.14 3.50 8.79
C ALA A 65 -13.74 3.29 7.39
N TYR A 66 -14.85 3.95 7.08
CA TYR A 66 -15.44 3.92 5.73
C TYR A 66 -14.50 4.50 4.69
N SER A 67 -13.88 5.65 4.96
CA SER A 67 -12.93 6.26 4.03
C SER A 67 -11.71 5.37 3.78
N CYS A 68 -11.27 4.59 4.77
CA CYS A 68 -10.19 3.63 4.61
C CYS A 68 -10.61 2.48 3.69
N TRP A 69 -11.81 1.95 3.87
CA TRP A 69 -12.37 0.92 2.99
C TRP A 69 -12.57 1.44 1.57
N ASP A 70 -13.14 2.62 1.38
CA ASP A 70 -13.40 3.19 0.05
C ASP A 70 -12.11 3.38 -0.77
N LYS A 71 -10.98 3.66 -0.09
CA LYS A 71 -9.66 3.82 -0.73
C LYS A 71 -8.95 2.49 -1.02
N THR A 72 -9.22 1.47 -0.23
CA THR A 72 -8.56 0.16 -0.34
C THR A 72 -9.49 -0.81 -1.06
N GLY A 73 -10.55 -1.23 -0.37
CA GLY A 73 -11.59 -2.07 -0.92
C GLY A 73 -11.08 -3.44 -1.33
N GLU A 74 -11.90 -4.18 -2.06
CA GLU A 74 -11.59 -5.55 -2.49
C GLU A 74 -10.45 -5.64 -3.52
N LYS A 75 -10.10 -4.51 -4.15
CA LYS A 75 -9.06 -4.46 -5.19
C LYS A 75 -7.65 -4.35 -4.61
N TYR A 76 -7.54 -3.92 -3.35
CA TYR A 76 -6.27 -3.75 -2.66
C TYR A 76 -5.77 -5.09 -2.13
N ARG A 77 -4.49 -5.40 -2.32
CA ARG A 77 -3.90 -6.72 -2.03
C ARG A 77 -2.86 -6.71 -0.91
N GLU A 78 -2.77 -5.62 -0.16
CA GLU A 78 -1.75 -5.44 0.88
C GLU A 78 -2.36 -4.82 2.14
N ASP A 79 -1.72 -5.04 3.29
CA ASP A 79 -2.07 -4.33 4.51
C ASP A 79 -1.63 -2.86 4.39
N VAL A 80 -2.49 -1.92 4.76
CA VAL A 80 -2.14 -0.49 4.68
C VAL A 80 -2.75 0.33 5.81
N VAL A 81 -1.95 1.24 6.35
CA VAL A 81 -2.43 2.20 7.35
C VAL A 81 -3.02 3.40 6.63
N CYS A 82 -4.33 3.62 6.79
CA CYS A 82 -5.03 4.72 6.15
C CYS A 82 -4.89 6.02 6.96
N PHE A 83 -4.95 5.92 8.29
CA PHE A 83 -5.00 7.08 9.18
C PHE A 83 -4.25 6.85 10.48
N TYR A 84 -3.59 7.90 10.96
CA TYR A 84 -3.08 8.05 12.32
C TYR A 84 -3.90 9.13 13.01
N LEU A 85 -4.57 8.77 14.10
CA LEU A 85 -5.45 9.63 14.87
C LEU A 85 -4.76 9.98 16.19
N PHE A 86 -4.60 11.26 16.47
CA PHE A 86 -4.02 11.77 17.72
C PHE A 86 -5.03 12.67 18.43
N GLY A 87 -5.42 12.29 19.64
CA GLY A 87 -6.47 12.98 20.40
C GLY A 87 -7.14 12.08 21.43
N ASN A 88 -8.11 12.63 22.15
CA ASN A 88 -8.86 11.90 23.15
C ASN A 88 -10.00 11.08 22.52
N PHE A 89 -10.14 9.80 22.91
CA PHE A 89 -11.19 8.89 22.43
C PHE A 89 -12.17 8.45 23.53
N THR A 90 -12.19 9.09 24.70
CA THR A 90 -13.10 8.72 25.80
C THR A 90 -14.58 8.79 25.43
N ASN A 91 -14.94 9.61 24.45
CA ASN A 91 -16.30 9.75 23.93
C ASN A 91 -16.63 8.75 22.80
N VAL A 92 -15.73 7.81 22.50
CA VAL A 92 -15.97 6.79 21.47
C VAL A 92 -16.56 5.54 22.09
N ASP A 93 -17.79 5.23 21.68
CA ASP A 93 -18.48 3.99 21.99
C ASP A 93 -18.14 2.93 20.92
N LYS A 94 -17.40 1.90 21.31
CA LYS A 94 -16.96 0.83 20.41
C LYS A 94 -18.10 -0.05 19.92
N ASP A 95 -19.08 -0.32 20.78
CA ASP A 95 -20.21 -1.18 20.45
C ASP A 95 -21.12 -0.47 19.45
N TRP A 96 -21.35 0.82 19.66
CA TRP A 96 -22.06 1.65 18.69
C TRP A 96 -21.35 1.69 17.33
N VAL A 97 -20.02 1.90 17.30
CA VAL A 97 -19.26 1.89 16.04
C VAL A 97 -19.35 0.54 15.34
N PHE A 98 -19.20 -0.56 16.08
CA PHE A 98 -19.30 -1.91 15.53
C PHE A 98 -20.69 -2.18 14.92
N ASN A 99 -21.75 -1.83 15.64
CA ASN A 99 -23.13 -2.03 15.18
C ASN A 99 -23.43 -1.20 13.92
N GLN A 100 -23.08 0.08 13.92
CA GLN A 100 -23.29 0.96 12.75
C GLN A 100 -22.46 0.55 11.54
N PHE A 101 -21.25 0.04 11.75
CA PHE A 101 -20.44 -0.49 10.67
C PHE A 101 -21.05 -1.76 10.07
N SER A 102 -21.54 -2.66 10.94
CA SER A 102 -22.17 -3.92 10.54
C SER A 102 -23.51 -3.72 9.82
N GLU A 103 -24.29 -2.70 10.22
CA GLU A 103 -25.53 -2.31 9.53
C GLU A 103 -25.28 -1.89 8.07
N ARG A 104 -24.17 -1.21 7.80
CA ARG A 104 -23.78 -0.80 6.44
C ARG A 104 -23.32 -1.98 5.58
N TYR A 105 -22.72 -2.99 6.20
CA TYR A 105 -22.13 -4.16 5.53
C TYR A 105 -22.77 -5.46 6.05
N PRO A 106 -24.04 -5.74 5.70
CA PRO A 106 -24.78 -6.88 6.22
C PRO A 106 -24.17 -8.23 5.81
N ASP A 107 -23.46 -8.27 4.68
CA ASP A 107 -22.74 -9.45 4.20
C ASP A 107 -21.46 -9.74 5.01
N GLY A 108 -21.12 -8.88 5.97
CA GLY A 108 -19.97 -9.03 6.85
C GLY A 108 -18.63 -8.73 6.18
N LYS A 109 -18.63 -8.01 5.05
CA LYS A 109 -17.43 -7.55 4.33
C LYS A 109 -17.56 -6.08 3.93
N PRO A 110 -16.60 -5.21 4.29
CA PRO A 110 -15.47 -5.48 5.18
C PRO A 110 -15.91 -5.76 6.62
N ARG A 111 -15.04 -6.39 7.41
CA ARG A 111 -15.23 -6.49 8.87
C ARG A 111 -14.63 -5.28 9.57
N ILE A 112 -15.08 -4.98 10.79
CA ILE A 112 -14.39 -4.03 11.66
C ILE A 112 -13.85 -4.75 12.89
N ASP A 113 -12.59 -4.49 13.22
CA ASP A 113 -11.89 -5.04 14.38
C ASP A 113 -11.51 -3.88 15.32
N LEU A 114 -12.18 -3.83 16.48
CA LEU A 114 -11.96 -2.84 17.54
C LEU A 114 -11.35 -3.48 18.80
N THR A 115 -10.90 -4.73 18.71
CA THR A 115 -10.45 -5.52 19.88
C THR A 115 -9.27 -4.85 20.58
N ASN A 116 -8.31 -4.36 19.78
CA ASN A 116 -7.11 -3.69 20.25
C ASN A 116 -7.27 -2.16 20.37
N PHE A 117 -8.50 -1.65 20.27
CA PHE A 117 -8.75 -0.23 20.42
C PHE A 117 -8.99 0.13 21.89
N ASN A 118 -8.01 0.80 22.50
CA ASN A 118 -8.11 1.34 23.86
C ASN A 118 -8.47 2.83 23.83
N THR A 119 -9.69 3.17 24.24
CA THR A 119 -10.21 4.55 24.24
C THR A 119 -9.53 5.48 25.25
N SER A 120 -8.75 4.92 26.20
CA SER A 120 -7.99 5.69 27.18
C SER A 120 -6.63 6.17 26.67
N LYS A 121 -6.14 5.67 25.52
CA LYS A 121 -4.89 6.16 24.90
C LYS A 121 -5.19 7.38 24.03
N GLU A 122 -4.22 8.27 23.86
CA GLU A 122 -4.36 9.48 23.03
C GLU A 122 -3.98 9.27 21.55
N TYR A 123 -3.85 8.01 21.14
CA TYR A 123 -3.46 7.64 19.79
C TYR A 123 -4.24 6.41 19.33
N ALA A 124 -4.57 6.38 18.04
CA ALA A 124 -5.06 5.19 17.35
C ALA A 124 -4.65 5.22 15.88
N LYS A 125 -4.47 4.05 15.28
CA LYS A 125 -4.32 3.93 13.83
C LYS A 125 -5.46 3.11 13.25
N ILE A 126 -5.90 3.51 12.06
CA ILE A 126 -6.88 2.78 11.27
C ILE A 126 -6.14 2.15 10.10
N ARG A 127 -6.12 0.82 10.04
CA ARG A 127 -5.48 0.07 8.97
C ARG A 127 -6.45 -0.89 8.30
N PHE A 128 -6.29 -1.06 7.00
CA PHE A 128 -6.88 -2.16 6.27
C PHE A 128 -5.98 -3.39 6.40
N ARG A 129 -6.59 -4.54 6.69
CA ARG A 129 -5.95 -5.85 6.74
C ARG A 129 -6.51 -6.70 5.60
N TRP A 130 -5.65 -7.07 4.66
CA TRP A 130 -6.09 -7.73 3.43
C TRP A 130 -6.53 -9.18 3.67
N VAL A 131 -5.84 -9.90 4.56
CA VAL A 131 -6.05 -11.34 4.82
C VAL A 131 -7.51 -11.69 5.17
N ASP A 132 -8.18 -10.83 5.94
CA ASP A 132 -9.55 -11.01 6.41
C ASP A 132 -10.51 -9.91 5.94
N LEU A 133 -10.05 -9.03 5.03
CA LEU A 133 -10.77 -7.83 4.57
C LEU A 133 -11.34 -7.01 5.75
N ALA A 134 -10.50 -6.77 6.76
CA ALA A 134 -10.90 -6.07 7.98
C ALA A 134 -10.35 -4.64 8.03
N ILE A 135 -11.18 -3.71 8.52
CA ILE A 135 -10.76 -2.41 9.00
C ILE A 135 -10.44 -2.55 10.48
N VAL A 136 -9.18 -2.35 10.83
CA VAL A 136 -8.66 -2.54 12.18
C VAL A 136 -8.38 -1.18 12.79
N VAL A 137 -8.95 -0.93 13.96
CA VAL A 137 -8.63 0.22 14.79
C VAL A 137 -7.84 -0.28 15.99
N GLU A 138 -6.60 0.17 16.14
CA GLU A 138 -5.70 -0.34 17.19
C GLU A 138 -4.73 0.73 17.70
N ASN A 139 -4.21 0.53 18.91
CA ASN A 139 -3.23 1.41 19.55
C ASN A 139 -2.32 0.73 20.58
#